data_AF-A0A2A2JEF3-F1
#
_entry.id   AF-A0A2A2JEF3-F1
#
_cell.length_a   1.000
_cell.length_b   1.000
_cell.length_c   1.000
_cell.angle_alpha   90.00
_cell.angle_beta   90.00
_cell.angle_gamma   90.00
#
_symmetry.space_group_name_H-M   'P 1'
#
loop_
_entity.id
_entity.type
_entity.pdbx_description
1 polymer ?
#
loop_
_entity_poly.entity_id
_entity_poly.type
_entity_poly.pdbx_seq_one_letter_code
_entity_poly.pdbx_strand_id
1 'polypeptide(L)'
;MFFGGLPAELIVQISQYLPFDDALQLAWTDRRIMQIVRRNMPLALYPPLNINCFEIHPIKSMNPNKKEYRVKIEWTTDEKLPNKETTIRCVIRNSAERNKNHGSDRKNYTTFQKFYRFCIGPEKRQEVSWRKYALTQNGEANSTMKLEPPIEIRMLLSRAIIKSFVVNNFNRQQFINLVDSLSFGRTQINSKEISCKKLLLTEEDKRRFEKSPFLQEIHYLEMKVPPFVIDLFKKPNYVETEWELGHMNKEQFDLLPTVTAKCLMIYNGEMSLRNFVQKLLGVGSFKREWMIVHINNVDDQGTWAHEVIENVIRSNKSLGFHWIAKNLTPNHWRYEVLPPRERKIVIEVTQDDENECFSLDIK
;
A
#
# COMPACT_ATOMS: atom_id res chain seq x y z
N MET A 1 -35.88 14.19 0.91
CA MET A 1 -35.24 15.07 1.92
C MET A 1 -35.31 16.51 1.39
N PHE A 2 -35.97 17.43 2.09
CA PHE A 2 -36.32 18.77 1.58
C PHE A 2 -35.14 19.76 1.69
N PHE A 3 -34.23 19.74 0.69
CA PHE A 3 -33.13 20.71 0.61
C PHE A 3 -33.55 22.08 0.02
N GLY A 4 -34.70 22.15 -0.65
CA GLY A 4 -35.15 23.35 -1.38
C GLY A 4 -35.41 24.59 -0.51
N GLY A 5 -35.73 24.40 0.78
CA GLY A 5 -35.96 25.48 1.74
C GLY A 5 -34.72 25.94 2.50
N LEU A 6 -33.57 25.27 2.35
CA LEU A 6 -32.36 25.63 3.10
C LEU A 6 -31.67 26.87 2.49
N PRO A 7 -31.03 27.71 3.32
CA PRO A 7 -30.08 28.72 2.87
C PRO A 7 -28.95 28.11 2.04
N ALA A 8 -28.41 28.88 1.09
CA ALA A 8 -27.37 28.39 0.19
C ALA A 8 -26.10 28.00 0.96
N GLU A 9 -25.81 28.69 2.05
CA GLU A 9 -24.68 28.50 2.94
C GLU A 9 -24.73 27.11 3.60
N LEU A 10 -25.91 26.69 4.07
CA LEU A 10 -26.10 25.36 4.66
C LEU A 10 -25.96 24.26 3.60
N ILE A 11 -26.48 24.48 2.38
CA ILE A 11 -26.31 23.53 1.28
C ILE A 11 -24.82 23.37 0.93
N VAL A 12 -24.06 24.46 0.91
CA VAL A 12 -22.60 24.41 0.69
C VAL A 12 -21.90 23.63 1.79
N GLN A 13 -22.21 23.92 3.06
CA GLN A 13 -21.63 23.19 4.19
C GLN A 13 -21.94 21.69 4.12
N ILE A 14 -23.19 21.31 3.88
CA ILE A 14 -23.59 19.90 3.75
C ILE A 14 -22.83 19.23 2.59
N SER A 15 -22.76 19.90 1.44
CA SER A 15 -22.08 19.37 0.25
C SER A 15 -20.60 19.06 0.52
N GLN A 16 -19.92 19.85 1.37
CA GLN A 16 -18.52 19.63 1.76
C GLN A 16 -18.29 18.31 2.52
N TYR A 17 -19.33 17.73 3.11
CA TYR A 17 -19.26 16.45 3.82
C TYR A 17 -19.82 15.26 3.04
N LEU A 18 -20.82 15.46 2.16
CA LEU A 18 -21.35 14.40 1.28
C LEU A 18 -20.28 13.88 0.29
N PRO A 19 -20.10 12.55 0.11
CA PRO A 19 -19.34 11.95 -0.98
C PRO A 19 -19.67 12.55 -2.35
N PHE A 20 -18.77 12.43 -3.34
CA PHE A 20 -19.02 13.08 -4.64
C PHE A 20 -20.22 12.51 -5.40
N ASP A 21 -20.54 11.22 -5.26
CA ASP A 21 -21.73 10.64 -5.89
C ASP A 21 -23.02 11.17 -5.25
N ASP A 22 -23.03 11.35 -3.93
CA ASP A 22 -24.15 11.96 -3.21
C ASP A 22 -24.27 13.46 -3.55
N ALA A 23 -23.15 14.17 -3.66
CA ALA A 23 -23.14 15.56 -4.10
C ALA A 23 -23.62 15.71 -5.56
N LEU A 24 -23.30 14.75 -6.41
CA LEU A 24 -23.82 14.68 -7.77
C LEU A 24 -25.33 14.44 -7.78
N GLN A 25 -25.82 13.44 -7.03
CA GLN A 25 -27.26 13.16 -6.89
C GLN A 25 -27.99 14.38 -6.34
N LEU A 26 -27.46 15.01 -5.28
CA LEU A 26 -27.98 16.23 -4.69
C LEU A 26 -28.08 17.35 -5.73
N ALA A 27 -27.05 17.56 -6.55
CA ALA A 27 -27.08 18.56 -7.61
C ALA A 27 -28.23 18.34 -8.59
N TRP A 28 -28.58 17.08 -8.90
CA TRP A 28 -29.67 16.75 -9.83
C TRP A 28 -31.08 16.82 -9.23
N THR A 29 -31.21 17.11 -7.93
CA THR A 29 -32.54 17.22 -7.28
C THR A 29 -33.28 18.51 -7.62
N ASP A 30 -32.57 19.63 -7.81
CA ASP A 30 -33.18 20.94 -8.08
C ASP A 30 -32.20 21.90 -8.79
N ARG A 31 -32.72 22.83 -9.61
CA ARG A 31 -31.91 23.79 -10.39
C ARG A 31 -31.09 24.74 -9.51
N ARG A 32 -31.63 25.21 -8.39
CA ARG A 32 -30.91 26.07 -7.42
C ARG A 32 -29.76 25.29 -6.79
N ILE A 33 -30.00 24.04 -6.39
CA ILE A 33 -28.99 23.17 -5.80
C ILE A 33 -27.90 22.83 -6.81
N MET A 34 -28.25 22.51 -8.07
CA MET A 34 -27.30 22.34 -9.16
C MET A 34 -26.37 23.55 -9.30
N GLN A 35 -26.91 24.76 -9.27
CA GLN A 35 -26.09 25.98 -9.37
C GLN A 35 -25.17 26.16 -8.16
N ILE A 36 -25.65 25.88 -6.96
CA ILE A 36 -24.84 25.93 -5.72
C ILE A 36 -23.69 24.91 -5.79
N VAL A 37 -23.99 23.65 -6.13
CA VAL A 37 -22.96 22.59 -6.26
C VAL A 37 -21.99 22.91 -7.38
N ARG A 38 -22.47 23.37 -8.56
CA ARG A 38 -21.60 23.74 -9.69
C ARG A 38 -20.63 24.87 -9.33
N ARG A 39 -21.05 25.83 -8.51
CA ARG A 39 -20.22 26.96 -8.08
C ARG A 39 -19.22 26.55 -7.00
N ASN A 40 -19.61 25.71 -6.04
CA ASN A 40 -18.83 25.44 -4.83
C ASN A 40 -18.09 24.10 -4.84
N MET A 41 -18.59 23.13 -5.61
CA MET A 41 -18.02 21.79 -5.76
C MET A 41 -18.12 21.32 -7.22
N PRO A 42 -17.50 22.05 -8.17
CA PRO A 42 -17.56 21.69 -9.59
C PRO A 42 -17.00 20.29 -9.87
N LEU A 43 -16.09 19.79 -9.02
CA LEU A 43 -15.51 18.46 -9.16
C LEU A 43 -16.53 17.32 -9.04
N ALA A 44 -17.61 17.51 -8.25
CA ALA A 44 -18.67 16.52 -8.11
C ALA A 44 -19.37 16.21 -9.43
N LEU A 45 -19.42 17.20 -10.33
CA LEU A 45 -20.15 17.12 -11.59
C LEU A 45 -19.33 16.47 -12.71
N TYR A 46 -18.06 16.14 -12.47
CA TYR A 46 -17.25 15.45 -13.45
C TYR A 46 -17.55 13.95 -13.45
N PRO A 47 -17.48 13.31 -14.64
CA PRO A 47 -17.60 11.87 -14.73
C PRO A 47 -16.48 11.18 -13.93
N PRO A 48 -16.74 10.01 -13.33
CA PRO A 48 -15.72 9.24 -12.64
C PRO A 48 -14.62 8.80 -13.60
N LEU A 49 -13.41 8.66 -13.07
CA LEU A 49 -12.27 8.09 -13.76
C LEU A 49 -12.14 6.62 -13.35
N ASN A 50 -12.45 5.72 -14.28
CA ASN A 50 -12.27 4.28 -14.04
C ASN A 50 -10.82 3.89 -14.33
N ILE A 51 -10.11 3.47 -13.29
CA ILE A 51 -8.68 3.17 -13.33
C ILE A 51 -8.48 1.72 -12.91
N ASN A 52 -7.84 0.94 -13.78
CA ASN A 52 -7.46 -0.43 -13.49
C ASN A 52 -6.28 -0.45 -12.51
N CYS A 53 -5.22 0.28 -12.84
CA CYS A 53 -4.04 0.41 -12.01
C CYS A 53 -3.62 1.88 -11.88
N PHE A 54 -3.40 2.34 -10.64
CA PHE A 54 -2.84 3.63 -10.31
C PHE A 54 -1.52 3.41 -9.57
N GLU A 55 -0.41 3.62 -10.25
CA GLU A 55 0.92 3.40 -9.68
C GLU A 55 1.63 4.75 -9.51
N ILE A 56 2.08 5.05 -8.29
CA ILE A 56 2.74 6.31 -7.96
C ILE A 56 4.19 6.07 -7.53
N HIS A 57 5.09 6.94 -7.99
CA HIS A 57 6.51 6.94 -7.68
C HIS A 57 7.06 8.35 -7.45
N PRO A 58 8.10 8.51 -6.62
CA PRO A 58 8.83 9.77 -6.53
C PRO A 58 9.62 10.06 -7.82
N ILE A 59 9.75 11.34 -8.17
CA ILE A 59 10.62 11.77 -9.27
C ILE A 59 12.05 11.93 -8.75
N LYS A 60 12.94 10.99 -9.11
CA LYS A 60 14.34 10.93 -8.61
C LYS A 60 15.19 12.17 -8.92
N SER A 61 14.90 12.88 -10.02
CA SER A 61 15.73 13.99 -10.52
C SER A 61 15.33 15.38 -10.02
N MET A 62 14.31 15.48 -9.16
CA MET A 62 13.81 16.77 -8.68
C MET A 62 14.18 17.00 -7.22
N ASN A 63 14.33 18.30 -6.87
CA ASN A 63 14.54 18.75 -5.50
C ASN A 63 13.58 18.00 -4.56
N PRO A 64 14.06 17.28 -3.53
CA PRO A 64 13.23 16.46 -2.65
C PRO A 64 12.15 17.24 -1.89
N ASN A 65 12.27 18.57 -1.81
CA ASN A 65 11.25 19.45 -1.26
C ASN A 65 10.07 19.67 -2.23
N LYS A 66 10.23 19.37 -3.53
CA LYS A 66 9.13 19.38 -4.49
C LYS A 66 8.33 18.10 -4.33
N LYS A 67 7.08 18.26 -3.89
CA LYS A 67 6.10 17.17 -3.73
C LYS A 67 5.52 16.75 -5.08
N GLU A 68 6.40 16.46 -6.04
CA GLU A 68 6.07 16.04 -7.39
C GLU A 68 6.33 14.54 -7.56
N TYR A 69 5.41 13.87 -8.25
CA TYR A 69 5.38 12.42 -8.40
C TYR A 69 5.14 12.04 -9.86
N ARG A 70 5.66 10.89 -10.26
CA ARG A 70 5.31 10.24 -11.51
C ARG A 70 4.15 9.30 -11.20
N VAL A 71 3.07 9.39 -11.96
CA VAL A 71 1.94 8.48 -11.84
C VAL A 71 1.76 7.75 -13.16
N LYS A 72 1.79 6.43 -13.14
CA LYS A 72 1.37 5.57 -14.23
C LYS A 72 -0.09 5.18 -14.00
N ILE A 73 -0.92 5.38 -15.01
CA ILE A 73 -2.35 5.08 -14.98
C ILE A 73 -2.66 4.10 -16.09
N GLU A 74 -3.25 2.98 -15.72
CA GLU A 74 -3.85 2.03 -16.63
C GLU A 74 -5.37 2.21 -16.61
N TRP A 75 -5.94 2.53 -17.76
CA TRP A 75 -7.37 2.82 -17.89
C TRP A 75 -8.16 1.51 -17.98
N THR A 76 -9.33 1.48 -17.33
CA THR A 76 -10.30 0.41 -17.58
C THR A 76 -10.89 0.62 -18.97
N THR A 77 -10.62 -0.30 -19.89
CA THR A 77 -11.27 -0.37 -21.22
C THR A 77 -12.23 -1.55 -21.27
N ASP A 78 -13.12 -1.59 -22.28
CA ASP A 78 -13.95 -2.77 -22.52
C ASP A 78 -13.05 -4.02 -22.68
N GLU A 79 -13.50 -5.17 -22.17
CA GLU A 79 -12.72 -6.43 -22.06
C GLU A 79 -12.07 -6.91 -23.36
N LYS A 80 -12.51 -6.40 -24.51
CA LYS A 80 -12.00 -6.74 -25.85
C LYS A 80 -10.91 -5.81 -26.37
N LEU A 81 -10.58 -4.73 -25.65
CA LEU A 81 -9.56 -3.77 -26.02
C LEU A 81 -8.37 -3.87 -25.06
N PRO A 82 -7.13 -3.75 -25.56
CA PRO A 82 -5.95 -3.71 -24.69
C PRO A 82 -6.06 -2.52 -23.74
N ASN A 83 -5.68 -2.74 -22.49
CA ASN A 83 -5.61 -1.68 -21.50
C ASN A 83 -4.69 -0.56 -22.01
N LYS A 84 -5.18 0.67 -21.94
CA LYS A 84 -4.39 1.85 -22.34
C LYS A 84 -3.65 2.38 -21.13
N GLU A 85 -2.37 2.61 -21.28
CA GLU A 85 -1.54 3.18 -20.23
C GLU A 85 -1.19 4.64 -20.52
N THR A 86 -1.00 5.43 -19.46
CA THR A 86 -0.50 6.80 -19.55
C THR A 86 0.34 7.12 -18.33
N THR A 87 1.46 7.80 -18.56
CA THR A 87 2.28 8.36 -17.48
C THR A 87 2.09 9.87 -17.40
N ILE A 88 1.82 10.38 -16.20
CA ILE A 88 1.65 11.79 -15.93
C ILE A 88 2.56 12.29 -14.79
N ARG A 89 2.71 13.61 -14.73
CA ARG A 89 3.31 14.30 -13.59
C ARG A 89 2.21 14.75 -12.65
N CYS A 90 2.32 14.41 -11.38
CA CYS A 90 1.41 14.84 -10.33
C CYS A 90 2.12 15.70 -9.29
N VAL A 91 1.35 16.52 -8.58
CA VAL A 91 1.85 17.35 -7.47
C VAL A 91 0.90 17.27 -6.27
N ILE A 92 1.47 17.27 -5.07
CA ILE A 92 0.75 17.46 -3.81
C ILE A 92 0.93 18.90 -3.35
N ARG A 93 -0.18 19.61 -3.12
CA ARG A 93 -0.17 21.00 -2.63
C ARG A 93 -0.74 21.12 -1.23
N ASN A 94 -0.12 21.94 -0.40
CA ASN A 94 -0.72 22.39 0.87
C ASN A 94 -1.86 23.41 0.64
N SER A 95 -2.53 23.86 1.70
CA SER A 95 -3.69 24.75 1.57
C SER A 95 -3.36 26.10 0.89
N ALA A 96 -2.26 26.74 1.28
CA ALA A 96 -1.83 28.02 0.69
C ALA A 96 -1.44 27.86 -0.79
N GLU A 97 -0.73 26.79 -1.12
CA GLU A 97 -0.32 26.47 -2.50
C GLU A 97 -1.53 26.18 -3.39
N ARG A 98 -2.55 25.48 -2.88
CA ARG A 98 -3.81 25.24 -3.60
C ARG A 98 -4.51 26.54 -3.94
N ASN A 99 -4.60 27.48 -2.99
CA ASN A 99 -5.23 28.77 -3.26
C ASN A 99 -4.45 29.56 -4.33
N LYS A 100 -3.13 29.59 -4.24
CA LYS A 100 -2.26 30.27 -5.21
C LYS A 100 -2.35 29.67 -6.62
N ASN A 101 -2.56 28.37 -6.74
CA ASN A 101 -2.53 27.65 -8.03
C ASN A 101 -3.91 27.17 -8.50
N HIS A 102 -4.99 27.57 -7.84
CA HIS A 102 -6.34 27.07 -8.12
C HIS A 102 -6.74 27.21 -9.60
N GLY A 103 -6.43 28.36 -10.22
CA GLY A 103 -6.73 28.60 -11.64
C GLY A 103 -5.94 27.70 -12.59
N SER A 104 -4.64 27.52 -12.36
CA SER A 104 -3.78 26.68 -13.20
C SER A 104 -4.08 25.20 -13.01
N ASP A 105 -4.27 24.73 -11.78
CA ASP A 105 -4.61 23.34 -11.49
C ASP A 105 -5.97 22.95 -12.10
N ARG A 106 -6.97 23.84 -12.03
CA ARG A 106 -8.27 23.63 -12.68
C ARG A 106 -8.16 23.55 -14.21
N LYS A 107 -7.37 24.43 -14.83
CA LYS A 107 -7.10 24.39 -16.28
C LYS A 107 -6.45 23.07 -16.67
N ASN A 108 -5.39 22.67 -15.95
CA ASN A 108 -4.63 21.45 -16.21
C ASN A 108 -5.52 20.21 -16.08
N TYR A 109 -6.31 20.12 -15.01
CA TYR A 109 -7.23 19.00 -14.78
C TYR A 109 -8.34 18.93 -15.84
N THR A 110 -8.89 20.07 -16.28
CA THR A 110 -9.88 20.11 -17.36
C THR A 110 -9.29 19.59 -18.68
N THR A 111 -8.05 19.96 -19.00
CA THR A 111 -7.33 19.43 -20.17
C THR A 111 -7.08 17.93 -20.02
N PHE A 112 -6.73 17.47 -18.82
CA PHE A 112 -6.53 16.05 -18.53
C PHE A 112 -7.81 15.23 -18.72
N GLN A 113 -8.98 15.75 -18.36
CA GLN A 113 -10.24 15.05 -18.61
C GLN A 113 -10.57 14.91 -20.10
N LYS A 114 -10.22 15.92 -20.91
CA LYS A 114 -10.35 15.81 -22.38
C LYS A 114 -9.40 14.74 -22.92
N PHE A 115 -8.18 14.67 -22.39
CA PHE A 115 -7.23 13.63 -22.72
C PHE A 115 -7.73 12.24 -22.33
N TYR A 116 -8.24 12.06 -21.11
CA TYR A 116 -8.85 10.81 -20.67
C TYR A 116 -9.95 10.34 -21.64
N ARG A 117 -10.90 11.22 -21.98
CA ARG A 117 -11.96 10.92 -22.97
C ARG A 117 -11.42 10.56 -24.35
N PHE A 118 -10.31 11.19 -24.76
CA PHE A 118 -9.60 10.83 -25.98
C PHE A 118 -9.00 9.41 -25.88
N CYS A 119 -8.43 9.04 -24.73
CA CYS A 119 -7.88 7.71 -24.49
C CYS A 119 -8.95 6.62 -24.48
N ILE A 120 -10.06 6.82 -23.75
CA ILE A 120 -11.13 5.80 -23.61
C ILE A 120 -12.18 5.83 -24.73
N GLY A 121 -12.07 6.75 -25.68
CA GLY A 121 -13.01 6.86 -26.80
C GLY A 121 -12.97 5.65 -27.74
N PRO A 122 -14.09 5.32 -28.42
CA PRO A 122 -14.21 4.15 -29.28
C PRO A 122 -13.39 4.23 -30.58
N GLU A 123 -12.93 5.42 -30.94
CA GLU A 123 -12.16 5.64 -32.16
C GLU A 123 -10.71 5.17 -31.98
N LYS A 124 -10.20 4.40 -32.96
CA LYS A 124 -8.78 4.06 -33.10
C LYS A 124 -7.98 5.32 -33.42
N ARG A 125 -7.74 6.15 -32.41
CA ARG A 125 -6.90 7.33 -32.52
C ARG A 125 -5.45 6.93 -32.29
N GLN A 126 -4.53 7.58 -33.01
CA GLN A 126 -3.10 7.43 -32.80
C GLN A 126 -2.78 7.62 -31.31
N GLU A 127 -1.95 6.75 -30.74
CA GLU A 127 -1.51 6.89 -29.36
C GLU A 127 -0.76 8.21 -29.18
N VAL A 128 -1.29 9.08 -28.33
CA VAL A 128 -0.68 10.36 -27.99
C VAL A 128 -0.40 10.34 -26.50
N SER A 129 0.84 10.61 -26.10
CA SER A 129 1.19 10.73 -24.68
C SER A 129 0.55 11.98 -24.06
N TRP A 130 0.31 11.94 -22.74
CA TRP A 130 -0.18 13.11 -22.00
C TRP A 130 0.66 14.36 -22.25
N ARG A 131 2.00 14.21 -22.22
CA ARG A 131 2.92 15.32 -22.49
C ARG A 131 2.65 15.96 -23.86
N LYS A 132 2.59 15.15 -24.92
CA LYS A 132 2.35 15.65 -26.28
C LYS A 132 0.98 16.33 -26.36
N TYR A 133 -0.06 15.71 -25.81
CA TYR A 133 -1.41 16.28 -25.80
C TYR A 133 -1.47 17.62 -25.06
N ALA A 134 -0.93 17.68 -23.85
CA ALA A 134 -0.98 18.85 -22.99
C ALA A 134 -0.17 20.03 -23.56
N LEU A 135 1.00 19.76 -24.17
CA LEU A 135 1.81 20.79 -24.82
C LEU A 135 1.13 21.32 -26.08
N THR A 136 0.51 20.48 -26.90
CA THR A 136 -0.27 20.92 -28.08
C THR A 136 -1.43 21.83 -27.69
N GLN A 137 -2.19 21.47 -26.64
CA GLN A 137 -3.30 22.29 -26.14
C GLN A 137 -2.86 23.66 -25.59
N ASN A 138 -1.57 23.82 -25.25
CA ASN A 138 -1.00 25.08 -24.80
C ASN A 138 -0.23 25.84 -25.90
N GLY A 139 -0.25 25.36 -27.16
CA GLY A 139 0.47 25.99 -28.28
C GLY A 139 1.98 25.72 -28.30
N GLU A 140 2.45 24.69 -27.58
CA GLU A 140 3.88 24.44 -27.31
C GLU A 140 4.33 23.04 -27.75
N ALA A 141 3.68 22.48 -28.77
CA ALA A 141 3.87 21.09 -29.22
C ALA A 141 5.34 20.72 -29.53
N ASN A 142 6.16 21.69 -29.93
CA ASN A 142 7.56 21.49 -30.35
C ASN A 142 8.59 21.76 -29.23
N SER A 143 8.16 22.09 -28.01
CA SER A 143 9.09 22.40 -26.93
C SER A 143 9.66 21.12 -26.30
N THR A 144 10.94 20.84 -26.57
CA THR A 144 11.67 19.72 -25.96
C THR A 144 12.09 20.00 -24.52
N MET A 145 12.31 21.27 -24.16
CA MET A 145 12.75 21.68 -22.82
C MET A 145 11.60 21.83 -21.80
N LYS A 146 10.35 22.01 -22.24
CA LYS A 146 9.24 22.25 -21.32
C LYS A 146 8.66 20.97 -20.75
N LEU A 147 8.53 20.92 -19.43
CA LEU A 147 7.87 19.83 -18.71
C LEU A 147 6.36 19.91 -18.91
N GLU A 148 5.69 18.76 -19.03
CA GLU A 148 4.24 18.68 -19.05
C GLU A 148 3.63 19.29 -17.78
N PRO A 149 2.48 19.98 -17.87
CA PRO A 149 1.84 20.56 -16.69
C PRO A 149 1.50 19.47 -15.67
N PRO A 150 1.78 19.70 -14.37
CA PRO A 150 1.45 18.73 -13.34
C PRO A 150 -0.06 18.74 -13.05
N ILE A 151 -0.59 17.58 -12.67
CA ILE A 151 -1.95 17.41 -12.17
C ILE A 151 -1.92 17.36 -10.64
N GLU A 152 -2.76 18.15 -9.99
CA GLU A 152 -2.88 18.09 -8.54
C GLU A 152 -3.54 16.76 -8.14
N ILE A 153 -2.90 15.99 -7.26
CA ILE A 153 -3.29 14.60 -7.00
C ILE A 153 -4.69 14.47 -6.38
N ARG A 154 -5.08 15.40 -5.51
CA ARG A 154 -6.42 15.37 -4.87
C ARG A 154 -7.50 15.61 -5.91
N MET A 155 -7.26 16.48 -6.91
CA MET A 155 -8.18 16.64 -8.03
C MET A 155 -8.31 15.36 -8.86
N LEU A 156 -7.20 14.69 -9.15
CA LEU A 156 -7.20 13.43 -9.88
C LEU A 156 -7.98 12.34 -9.14
N LEU A 157 -7.68 12.16 -7.86
CA LEU A 157 -8.24 11.10 -7.04
C LEU A 157 -9.67 11.40 -6.56
N SER A 158 -10.11 12.67 -6.63
CA SER A 158 -11.45 13.09 -6.19
C SER A 158 -12.58 12.29 -6.85
N ARG A 159 -12.43 11.89 -8.10
CA ARG A 159 -13.45 11.16 -8.87
C ARG A 159 -12.94 9.82 -9.38
N ALA A 160 -11.82 9.33 -8.86
CA ALA A 160 -11.23 8.09 -9.30
C ALA A 160 -11.87 6.89 -8.59
N ILE A 161 -12.19 5.87 -9.38
CA ILE A 161 -12.54 4.52 -8.92
C ILE A 161 -11.38 3.63 -9.36
N ILE A 162 -10.60 3.15 -8.39
CA ILE A 162 -9.31 2.52 -8.62
C ILE A 162 -9.39 1.05 -8.19
N LYS A 163 -9.12 0.12 -9.11
CA LYS A 163 -9.06 -1.30 -8.76
C LYS A 163 -7.79 -1.64 -7.97
N SER A 164 -6.61 -1.28 -8.48
CA SER A 164 -5.33 -1.44 -7.77
C SER A 164 -4.60 -0.11 -7.62
N PHE A 165 -4.21 0.23 -6.38
CA PHE A 165 -3.42 1.42 -6.06
C PHE A 165 -2.06 1.00 -5.51
N VAL A 166 -0.99 1.37 -6.21
CA VAL A 166 0.36 0.89 -5.94
C VAL A 166 1.28 2.06 -5.57
N VAL A 167 1.95 1.99 -4.42
CA VAL A 167 2.90 2.98 -3.91
C VAL A 167 4.31 2.40 -3.92
N ASN A 168 5.17 2.95 -4.79
CA ASN A 168 6.45 2.33 -5.08
C ASN A 168 7.66 3.25 -4.85
N ASN A 169 8.68 2.73 -4.15
CA ASN A 169 10.00 3.35 -3.97
C ASN A 169 10.02 4.69 -3.19
N PHE A 170 9.15 4.86 -2.19
CA PHE A 170 9.11 6.08 -1.38
C PHE A 170 10.11 6.04 -0.22
N ASN A 171 10.72 7.19 0.08
CA ASN A 171 11.36 7.42 1.38
C ASN A 171 10.32 7.86 2.44
N ARG A 172 10.71 7.90 3.72
CA ARG A 172 9.81 8.27 4.83
C ARG A 172 9.07 9.59 4.56
N GLN A 173 9.79 10.69 4.31
CA GLN A 173 9.16 12.01 4.17
C GLN A 173 8.18 12.06 2.99
N GLN A 174 8.54 11.46 1.85
CA GLN A 174 7.67 11.39 0.68
C GLN A 174 6.42 10.55 0.98
N PHE A 175 6.59 9.42 1.66
CA PHE A 175 5.51 8.49 2.01
C PHE A 175 4.51 9.18 2.94
N ILE A 176 5.01 9.82 3.99
CA ILE A 176 4.17 10.58 4.93
C ILE A 176 3.40 11.70 4.23
N ASN A 177 4.05 12.46 3.34
CA ASN A 177 3.37 13.52 2.57
C ASN A 177 2.25 12.97 1.68
N LEU A 178 2.46 11.78 1.09
CA LEU A 178 1.46 11.09 0.29
C LEU A 178 0.29 10.63 1.16
N VAL A 179 0.56 9.85 2.22
CA VAL A 179 -0.46 9.34 3.14
C VAL A 179 -1.31 10.46 3.72
N ASP A 180 -0.69 11.55 4.19
CA ASP A 180 -1.39 12.71 4.74
C ASP A 180 -2.25 13.40 3.67
N SER A 181 -1.93 13.26 2.38
CA SER A 181 -2.73 13.81 1.28
C SER A 181 -3.88 12.91 0.85
N LEU A 182 -3.69 11.59 0.93
CA LEU A 182 -4.69 10.58 0.56
C LEU A 182 -5.70 10.35 1.67
N SER A 183 -5.34 10.57 2.94
CA SER A 183 -6.21 10.36 4.10
C SER A 183 -7.46 11.25 4.11
N PHE A 184 -7.49 12.31 3.30
CA PHE A 184 -8.63 13.22 3.14
C PHE A 184 -9.38 13.02 1.81
N GLY A 185 -8.98 12.02 1.02
CA GLY A 185 -9.54 11.75 -0.30
C GLY A 185 -10.90 11.04 -0.23
N ARG A 186 -11.82 11.43 -1.10
CA ARG A 186 -13.11 10.76 -1.35
C ARG A 186 -12.95 9.69 -2.45
N THR A 187 -11.85 8.95 -2.44
CA THR A 187 -11.43 8.05 -3.51
C THR A 187 -11.85 6.63 -3.18
N GLN A 188 -12.43 5.92 -4.15
CA GLN A 188 -12.75 4.50 -4.01
C GLN A 188 -11.57 3.68 -4.51
N ILE A 189 -11.00 2.85 -3.63
CA ILE A 189 -9.83 2.01 -3.90
C ILE A 189 -10.16 0.59 -3.44
N ASN A 190 -10.10 -0.38 -4.36
CA ASN A 190 -10.45 -1.77 -4.04
C ASN A 190 -9.26 -2.53 -3.43
N SER A 191 -8.05 -2.34 -3.98
CA SER A 191 -6.83 -2.97 -3.49
C SER A 191 -5.70 -1.94 -3.37
N LYS A 192 -4.87 -2.12 -2.35
CA LYS A 192 -3.75 -1.23 -2.02
C LYS A 192 -2.48 -2.05 -1.82
N GLU A 193 -1.43 -1.64 -2.51
CA GLU A 193 -0.12 -2.27 -2.44
C GLU A 193 0.92 -1.18 -2.16
N ILE A 194 1.80 -1.44 -1.20
CA ILE A 194 2.89 -0.53 -0.84
C ILE A 194 4.19 -1.31 -0.97
N SER A 195 4.94 -1.10 -2.07
CA SER A 195 6.26 -1.70 -2.26
C SER A 195 7.36 -0.65 -2.09
N CYS A 196 7.83 -0.52 -0.84
CA CYS A 196 8.82 0.47 -0.46
C CYS A 196 9.91 -0.17 0.41
N LYS A 197 10.69 -1.11 -0.15
CA LYS A 197 11.80 -1.83 0.52
C LYS A 197 12.73 -1.00 1.41
N LYS A 198 12.98 0.27 1.05
CA LYS A 198 13.88 1.19 1.79
C LYS A 198 13.15 2.12 2.76
N LEU A 199 11.83 2.01 2.89
CA LEU A 199 11.04 2.82 3.80
C LEU A 199 11.40 2.47 5.24
N LEU A 200 11.82 3.50 5.99
CA LEU A 200 12.18 3.40 7.40
C LEU A 200 11.23 4.31 8.19
N LEU A 201 10.33 3.70 8.96
CA LEU A 201 9.37 4.40 9.80
C LEU A 201 9.86 4.46 11.24
N THR A 202 9.39 5.46 11.99
CA THR A 202 9.70 5.64 13.42
C THR A 202 8.43 5.53 14.25
N GLU A 203 8.56 5.44 15.58
CA GLU A 203 7.39 5.37 16.49
C GLU A 203 6.38 6.51 16.29
N GLU A 204 6.81 7.69 15.85
CA GLU A 204 5.92 8.81 15.54
C GLU A 204 4.92 8.49 14.42
N ASP A 205 5.27 7.57 13.51
CA ASP A 205 4.46 7.21 12.36
C ASP A 205 3.37 6.21 12.72
N LYS A 206 3.46 5.55 13.90
CA LYS A 206 2.50 4.57 14.37
C LYS A 206 1.07 5.10 14.26
N ARG A 207 0.83 6.31 14.80
CA ARG A 207 -0.48 6.96 14.81
C ARG A 207 -1.10 7.09 13.41
N ARG A 208 -0.31 7.21 12.34
CA ARG A 208 -0.82 7.28 10.97
C ARG A 208 -1.39 5.94 10.50
N PHE A 209 -0.70 4.84 10.79
CA PHE A 209 -1.20 3.49 10.51
C PHE A 209 -2.47 3.15 11.29
N GLU A 210 -2.69 3.78 12.45
CA GLU A 210 -3.91 3.56 13.23
C GLU A 210 -5.08 4.42 12.79
N LYS A 211 -4.82 5.63 12.25
CA LYS A 211 -5.88 6.63 12.03
C LYS A 211 -6.14 6.95 10.57
N SER A 212 -5.19 6.69 9.67
CA SER A 212 -5.36 6.99 8.25
C SER A 212 -6.33 5.99 7.62
N PRO A 213 -7.44 6.46 7.00
CA PRO A 213 -8.32 5.59 6.22
C PRO A 213 -7.61 4.96 5.02
N PHE A 214 -6.61 5.67 4.46
CA PHE A 214 -5.84 5.15 3.35
C PHE A 214 -5.03 3.91 3.75
N LEU A 215 -4.46 3.89 4.96
CA LEU A 215 -3.65 2.76 5.45
C LEU A 215 -4.48 1.63 6.08
N GLN A 216 -5.82 1.71 6.09
CA GLN A 216 -6.64 0.56 6.49
C GLN A 216 -6.78 -0.43 5.32
N GLU A 217 -6.89 -1.72 5.61
CA GLU A 217 -7.15 -2.79 4.61
C GLU A 217 -6.13 -2.77 3.46
N ILE A 218 -4.84 -2.82 3.81
CA ILE A 218 -3.76 -2.93 2.82
C ILE A 218 -3.62 -4.40 2.42
N HIS A 219 -3.58 -4.67 1.12
CA HIS A 219 -3.43 -6.03 0.62
C HIS A 219 -1.98 -6.51 0.74
N TYR A 220 -1.03 -5.70 0.29
CA TYR A 220 0.40 -6.03 0.30
C TYR A 220 1.25 -4.88 0.83
N LEU A 221 2.26 -5.20 1.66
CA LEU A 221 3.14 -4.20 2.27
C LEU A 221 4.59 -4.68 2.40
N GLU A 222 5.47 -4.08 1.60
CA GLU A 222 6.92 -4.25 1.64
C GLU A 222 7.64 -3.02 2.22
N MET A 223 8.39 -3.19 3.32
CA MET A 223 9.28 -2.14 3.87
C MET A 223 10.33 -2.71 4.83
N LYS A 224 11.19 -1.86 5.39
CA LYS A 224 11.96 -2.24 6.58
C LYS A 224 11.03 -2.35 7.78
N VAL A 225 11.30 -3.28 8.68
CA VAL A 225 10.48 -3.52 9.86
C VAL A 225 10.38 -2.23 10.71
N PRO A 226 9.17 -1.66 10.91
CA PRO A 226 9.00 -0.55 11.82
C PRO A 226 9.04 -1.02 13.28
N PRO A 227 9.43 -0.15 14.25
CA PRO A 227 9.53 -0.59 15.64
C PRO A 227 8.18 -1.01 16.25
N PHE A 228 7.07 -0.49 15.72
CA PHE A 228 5.69 -0.82 16.11
C PHE A 228 5.04 -1.95 15.28
N VAL A 229 5.80 -2.73 14.49
CA VAL A 229 5.22 -3.75 13.58
C VAL A 229 4.36 -4.79 14.31
N ILE A 230 4.80 -5.20 15.51
CA ILE A 230 4.13 -6.24 16.30
C ILE A 230 2.72 -5.78 16.71
N ASP A 231 2.54 -4.48 16.94
CA ASP A 231 1.23 -3.91 17.24
C ASP A 231 0.33 -3.90 16.01
N LEU A 232 0.89 -3.70 14.81
CA LEU A 232 0.13 -3.77 13.56
C LEU A 232 -0.36 -5.18 13.28
N PHE A 233 0.51 -6.18 13.44
CA PHE A 233 0.15 -7.59 13.21
C PHE A 233 -0.98 -8.11 14.11
N LYS A 234 -1.23 -7.44 15.24
CA LYS A 234 -2.32 -7.76 16.17
C LYS A 234 -3.64 -7.09 15.81
N LYS A 235 -3.67 -6.16 14.85
CA LYS A 235 -4.91 -5.47 14.48
C LYS A 235 -5.70 -6.28 13.45
N PRO A 236 -7.05 -6.32 13.58
CA PRO A 236 -7.89 -7.09 12.67
C PRO A 236 -7.75 -6.72 11.19
N ASN A 237 -7.52 -5.43 10.90
CA ASN A 237 -7.43 -4.89 9.53
C ASN A 237 -6.14 -5.27 8.79
N TYR A 238 -5.20 -5.96 9.45
CA TYR A 238 -3.92 -6.38 8.88
C TYR A 238 -3.71 -7.91 8.90
N VAL A 239 -4.72 -8.68 9.31
CA VAL A 239 -4.62 -10.15 9.45
C VAL A 239 -4.33 -10.83 8.11
N GLU A 240 -5.01 -10.38 7.05
CA GLU A 240 -4.89 -10.92 5.68
C GLU A 240 -3.87 -10.13 4.82
N THR A 241 -3.19 -9.14 5.39
CA THR A 241 -2.16 -8.40 4.65
C THR A 241 -0.98 -9.34 4.37
N GLU A 242 -0.50 -9.32 3.14
CA GLU A 242 0.75 -9.97 2.73
C GLU A 242 1.92 -9.05 3.07
N TRP A 243 2.74 -9.49 4.02
CA TRP A 243 3.85 -8.69 4.53
C TRP A 243 5.18 -9.15 3.93
N GLU A 244 5.99 -8.21 3.47
CA GLU A 244 7.37 -8.47 3.05
C GLU A 244 8.34 -7.51 3.76
N LEU A 245 9.03 -8.01 4.78
CA LEU A 245 9.73 -7.16 5.72
C LEU A 245 11.23 -7.42 5.74
N GLY A 246 12.01 -6.34 5.85
CA GLY A 246 13.46 -6.40 6.01
C GLY A 246 13.93 -5.99 7.39
N HIS A 247 14.98 -6.63 7.90
CA HIS A 247 15.72 -6.26 9.11
C HIS A 247 14.91 -6.40 10.41
N MET A 248 14.25 -7.54 10.64
CA MET A 248 13.60 -7.80 11.92
C MET A 248 14.62 -8.07 13.02
N ASN A 249 14.44 -7.47 14.20
CA ASN A 249 15.35 -7.68 15.33
C ASN A 249 14.87 -8.80 16.27
N LYS A 250 15.73 -9.14 17.24
CA LYS A 250 15.52 -10.23 18.19
C LYS A 250 14.23 -10.05 18.99
N GLU A 251 14.01 -8.86 19.54
CA GLU A 251 12.84 -8.56 20.40
C GLU A 251 11.52 -8.69 19.62
N GLN A 252 11.53 -8.31 18.34
CA GLN A 252 10.37 -8.44 17.46
C GLN A 252 10.10 -9.91 17.11
N PHE A 253 11.12 -10.68 16.76
CA PHE A 253 10.98 -12.12 16.54
C PHE A 253 10.46 -12.83 17.78
N ASP A 254 10.93 -12.42 18.96
CA ASP A 254 10.49 -12.93 20.25
C ASP A 254 8.98 -12.76 20.51
N LEU A 255 8.35 -11.79 19.87
CA LEU A 255 6.91 -11.53 19.99
C LEU A 255 6.13 -12.07 18.79
N LEU A 256 6.80 -12.39 17.68
CA LEU A 256 6.18 -12.77 16.42
C LEU A 256 5.20 -13.96 16.58
N PRO A 257 5.50 -15.05 17.31
CA PRO A 257 4.54 -16.14 17.50
C PRO A 257 3.18 -15.73 18.06
N THR A 258 3.11 -14.61 18.80
CA THR A 258 1.89 -14.13 19.47
C THR A 258 0.96 -13.31 18.57
N VAL A 259 1.34 -13.05 17.30
CA VAL A 259 0.60 -12.13 16.44
C VAL A 259 -0.44 -12.84 15.55
N THR A 260 -1.34 -12.08 14.91
CA THR A 260 -2.42 -12.64 14.08
C THR A 260 -2.16 -12.63 12.58
N ALA A 261 -1.04 -12.02 12.12
CA ALA A 261 -0.69 -11.95 10.70
C ALA A 261 -0.53 -13.35 10.08
N LYS A 262 -1.25 -13.60 8.97
CA LYS A 262 -1.25 -14.92 8.31
C LYS A 262 -0.10 -15.11 7.34
N CYS A 263 0.17 -14.12 6.49
CA CYS A 263 1.16 -14.24 5.41
C CYS A 263 2.32 -13.28 5.68
N LEU A 264 3.52 -13.84 5.86
CA LEU A 264 4.69 -13.05 6.23
C LEU A 264 5.94 -13.60 5.55
N MET A 265 6.59 -12.73 4.77
CA MET A 265 7.94 -12.92 4.28
C MET A 265 8.86 -11.97 5.06
N ILE A 266 9.93 -12.47 5.64
CA ILE A 266 11.01 -11.67 6.24
C ILE A 266 12.31 -12.06 5.54
N TYR A 267 12.99 -11.15 4.85
CA TYR A 267 14.42 -11.36 4.60
C TYR A 267 15.22 -10.60 5.64
N ASN A 268 16.26 -11.27 6.13
CA ASN A 268 17.29 -10.75 7.01
C ASN A 268 16.80 -10.22 8.37
N GLY A 269 17.69 -10.36 9.34
CA GLY A 269 17.41 -10.05 10.72
C GLY A 269 18.24 -10.89 11.67
N GLU A 270 17.98 -10.71 12.94
CA GLU A 270 18.69 -11.38 14.03
C GLU A 270 17.66 -12.00 14.98
N MET A 271 17.77 -13.30 15.24
CA MET A 271 16.80 -14.06 16.03
C MET A 271 17.52 -14.96 17.03
N SER A 272 16.95 -15.12 18.22
CA SER A 272 17.23 -16.31 19.06
C SER A 272 16.33 -17.43 18.59
N LEU A 273 16.88 -18.35 17.79
CA LEU A 273 16.11 -19.45 17.21
C LEU A 273 15.49 -20.32 18.30
N ARG A 274 16.23 -20.57 19.39
CA ARG A 274 15.76 -21.30 20.57
C ARG A 274 14.50 -20.66 21.16
N ASN A 275 14.54 -19.36 21.45
CA ASN A 275 13.42 -18.66 22.06
C ASN A 275 12.22 -18.58 21.10
N PHE A 276 12.48 -18.30 19.82
CA PHE A 276 11.44 -18.23 18.80
C PHE A 276 10.68 -19.55 18.68
N VAL A 277 11.39 -20.67 18.52
CA VAL A 277 10.78 -22.01 18.40
C VAL A 277 10.05 -22.38 19.68
N GLN A 278 10.63 -22.13 20.86
CA GLN A 278 9.97 -22.43 22.13
C GLN A 278 8.63 -21.69 22.25
N LYS A 279 8.59 -20.41 21.87
CA LYS A 279 7.35 -19.62 21.88
C LYS A 279 6.39 -20.07 20.81
N LEU A 280 6.86 -20.40 19.60
CA LEU A 280 6.06 -20.92 18.50
C LEU A 280 5.33 -22.20 18.89
N LEU A 281 6.02 -23.15 19.51
CA LEU A 281 5.43 -24.39 20.00
C LEU A 281 4.42 -24.16 21.13
N GLY A 282 4.57 -23.08 21.90
CA GLY A 282 3.62 -22.67 22.91
C GLY A 282 2.32 -22.07 22.37
N VAL A 283 2.20 -21.83 21.06
CA VAL A 283 1.01 -21.17 20.49
C VAL A 283 -0.12 -22.15 20.24
N GLY A 284 -1.29 -21.82 20.81
CA GLY A 284 -2.57 -22.47 20.55
C GLY A 284 -3.08 -22.18 19.13
N SER A 285 -2.87 -23.13 18.24
CA SER A 285 -3.18 -23.14 16.80
C SER A 285 -2.32 -22.21 15.94
N PHE A 286 -1.64 -22.82 14.97
CA PHE A 286 -0.93 -22.14 13.90
C PHE A 286 -1.70 -22.35 12.58
N LYS A 287 -2.09 -21.26 11.93
CA LYS A 287 -2.75 -21.23 10.61
C LYS A 287 -2.17 -20.06 9.83
N ARG A 288 -0.87 -20.11 9.60
CA ARG A 288 -0.08 -19.00 9.05
C ARG A 288 0.94 -19.58 8.09
N GLU A 289 1.32 -18.79 7.09
CA GLU A 289 2.33 -19.13 6.10
C GLU A 289 3.44 -18.10 6.21
N TRP A 290 4.53 -18.51 6.88
CA TRP A 290 5.65 -17.62 7.16
C TRP A 290 6.93 -18.13 6.50
N MET A 291 7.56 -17.26 5.72
CA MET A 291 8.87 -17.49 5.12
C MET A 291 9.86 -16.51 5.71
N ILE A 292 10.85 -17.01 6.43
CA ILE A 292 11.86 -16.22 7.13
C ILE A 292 13.21 -16.62 6.55
N VAL A 293 13.95 -15.69 5.93
CA VAL A 293 15.12 -16.04 5.09
C VAL A 293 16.34 -15.24 5.52
N HIS A 294 17.52 -15.85 5.45
CA HIS A 294 18.81 -15.22 5.75
C HIS A 294 18.89 -14.58 7.14
N ILE A 295 18.49 -15.32 8.17
CA ILE A 295 18.51 -14.86 9.56
C ILE A 295 19.80 -15.28 10.25
N ASN A 296 20.39 -14.34 10.97
CA ASN A 296 21.52 -14.59 11.85
C ASN A 296 21.00 -15.15 13.18
N ASN A 297 21.48 -16.33 13.55
CA ASN A 297 21.19 -16.90 14.87
C ASN A 297 22.05 -16.20 15.92
N VAL A 298 21.43 -15.57 16.92
CA VAL A 298 22.13 -14.92 18.04
C VAL A 298 22.30 -15.86 19.24
N ASP A 299 21.80 -17.09 19.13
CA ASP A 299 22.16 -18.17 20.07
C ASP A 299 23.62 -18.61 19.86
N ASP A 300 24.11 -19.54 20.68
CA ASP A 300 25.48 -20.06 20.67
C ASP A 300 26.08 -20.22 19.26
N GLN A 301 27.06 -19.36 18.93
CA GLN A 301 27.70 -19.30 17.62
C GLN A 301 28.28 -20.68 17.26
N GLY A 302 27.88 -21.21 16.09
CA GLY A 302 28.35 -22.49 15.56
C GLY A 302 27.41 -23.70 15.76
N THR A 303 26.30 -23.54 16.50
CA THR A 303 25.28 -24.60 16.56
C THR A 303 24.41 -24.56 15.30
N TRP A 304 24.27 -25.69 14.61
CA TRP A 304 23.44 -25.75 13.41
C TRP A 304 21.96 -25.51 13.76
N ALA A 305 21.24 -24.77 12.93
CA ALA A 305 19.85 -24.37 13.23
C ALA A 305 18.93 -25.58 13.51
N HIS A 306 19.13 -26.69 12.80
CA HIS A 306 18.37 -27.93 12.97
C HIS A 306 18.60 -28.56 14.37
N GLU A 307 19.83 -28.53 14.90
CA GLU A 307 20.14 -29.04 16.24
C GLU A 307 19.45 -28.23 17.33
N VAL A 308 19.39 -26.90 17.16
CA VAL A 308 18.66 -26.01 18.08
C VAL A 308 17.17 -26.36 18.09
N ILE A 309 16.54 -26.49 16.92
CA ILE A 309 15.13 -26.86 16.78
C ILE A 309 14.87 -28.22 17.46
N GLU A 310 15.69 -29.22 17.17
CA GLU A 310 15.53 -30.55 17.72
C GLU A 310 15.68 -30.58 19.26
N ASN A 311 16.66 -29.85 19.80
CA ASN A 311 16.87 -29.72 21.24
C ASN A 311 15.66 -29.07 21.94
N VAL A 312 15.06 -28.04 21.34
CA VAL A 312 13.85 -27.40 21.88
C VAL A 312 12.66 -28.37 21.84
N ILE A 313 12.43 -29.05 20.71
CA ILE A 313 11.32 -30.00 20.59
C ILE A 313 11.49 -31.17 21.58
N ARG A 314 12.71 -31.73 21.71
CA ARG A 314 13.01 -32.82 22.66
C ARG A 314 12.74 -32.39 24.11
N SER A 315 13.12 -31.17 24.48
CA SER A 315 12.89 -30.62 25.82
C SER A 315 11.41 -30.42 26.15
N ASN A 316 10.56 -30.28 25.12
CA ASN A 316 9.10 -30.15 25.27
C ASN A 316 8.33 -31.48 25.14
N LYS A 317 9.00 -32.63 25.01
CA LYS A 317 8.34 -33.95 24.92
C LYS A 317 7.40 -34.24 26.10
N SER A 318 7.74 -33.75 27.30
CA SER A 318 6.92 -33.91 28.51
C SER A 318 5.55 -33.21 28.41
N LEU A 319 5.36 -32.29 27.46
CA LEU A 319 4.11 -31.57 27.22
C LEU A 319 3.19 -32.29 26.21
N GLY A 320 3.54 -33.52 25.79
CA GLY A 320 2.70 -34.34 24.90
C GLY A 320 2.86 -34.06 23.40
N PHE A 321 3.86 -33.28 23.00
CA PHE A 321 4.18 -33.06 21.58
C PHE A 321 4.72 -34.33 20.94
N HIS A 322 4.13 -34.72 19.81
CA HIS A 322 4.65 -35.76 18.94
C HIS A 322 5.30 -35.09 17.74
N TRP A 323 6.41 -35.62 17.24
CA TRP A 323 7.08 -35.00 16.09
C TRP A 323 7.81 -36.02 15.22
N ILE A 324 7.98 -35.64 13.96
CA ILE A 324 8.74 -36.38 12.96
C ILE A 324 9.77 -35.41 12.38
N ALA A 325 11.05 -35.79 12.36
CA ALA A 325 12.06 -35.10 11.57
C ALA A 325 12.41 -35.91 10.34
N LYS A 326 12.59 -35.22 9.22
CA LYS A 326 13.07 -35.77 7.97
C LYS A 326 14.20 -34.91 7.45
N ASN A 327 15.38 -35.50 7.34
CA ASN A 327 16.48 -34.91 6.59
C ASN A 327 16.15 -35.04 5.09
N LEU A 328 16.12 -33.91 4.37
CA LEU A 328 15.87 -33.90 2.93
C LEU A 328 17.18 -33.73 2.14
N THR A 329 18.09 -32.90 2.65
CA THR A 329 19.47 -32.75 2.17
C THR A 329 20.38 -32.42 3.37
N PRO A 330 21.72 -32.48 3.24
CA PRO A 330 22.64 -32.19 4.36
C PRO A 330 22.31 -30.88 5.11
N ASN A 331 21.87 -29.86 4.37
CA ASN A 331 21.60 -28.52 4.89
C ASN A 331 20.10 -28.21 4.99
N HIS A 332 19.21 -29.18 4.73
CA HIS A 332 17.76 -28.96 4.72
C HIS A 332 17.02 -30.03 5.52
N TRP A 333 16.30 -29.58 6.55
CA TRP A 333 15.56 -30.43 7.47
C TRP A 333 14.11 -30.01 7.58
N ARG A 334 13.22 -31.00 7.67
CA ARG A 334 11.80 -30.79 7.87
C ARG A 334 11.36 -31.39 9.20
N TYR A 335 10.71 -30.58 10.02
CA TYR A 335 10.10 -30.97 11.29
C TYR A 335 8.59 -30.87 11.19
N GLU A 336 7.91 -31.95 11.50
CA GLU A 336 6.45 -32.01 11.59
C GLU A 336 6.08 -32.21 13.05
N VAL A 337 5.56 -31.15 13.69
CA VAL A 337 5.20 -31.17 15.10
C VAL A 337 3.69 -31.24 15.25
N LEU A 338 3.22 -32.19 16.05
CA LEU A 338 1.82 -32.44 16.40
C LEU A 338 1.61 -32.06 17.87
N PRO A 339 1.10 -30.86 18.16
CA PRO A 339 0.67 -30.49 19.50
C PRO A 339 -0.56 -31.31 19.91
N PRO A 340 -0.75 -31.61 21.21
CA PRO A 340 -1.75 -32.58 21.65
C PRO A 340 -3.23 -32.12 21.52
N ARG A 341 -3.53 -30.87 21.12
CA ARG A 341 -4.91 -30.39 20.90
C ARG A 341 -5.10 -29.52 19.65
N GLU A 342 -4.10 -29.41 18.78
CA GLU A 342 -4.07 -28.40 17.72
C GLU A 342 -3.82 -29.01 16.31
N ARG A 343 -3.65 -28.15 15.30
CA ARG A 343 -3.19 -28.55 13.96
C ARG A 343 -1.67 -28.70 13.94
N LYS A 344 -1.20 -29.58 13.07
CA LYS A 344 0.21 -29.82 12.74
C LYS A 344 0.93 -28.50 12.41
N ILE A 345 2.10 -28.29 12.99
CA ILE A 345 3.04 -27.22 12.61
C ILE A 345 4.15 -27.87 11.80
N VAL A 346 4.41 -27.35 10.60
CA VAL A 346 5.55 -27.77 9.77
C VAL A 346 6.61 -26.68 9.83
N ILE A 347 7.83 -27.05 10.20
CA ILE A 347 8.99 -26.16 10.20
C ILE A 347 10.03 -26.77 9.26
N GLU A 348 10.27 -26.15 8.12
CA GLU A 348 11.40 -26.49 7.25
C GLU A 348 12.53 -25.51 7.51
N VAL A 349 13.73 -26.00 7.77
CA VAL A 349 14.92 -25.20 8.02
C VAL A 349 15.97 -25.48 6.95
N THR A 350 16.53 -24.42 6.39
CA THR A 350 17.67 -24.48 5.46
C THR A 350 18.84 -23.71 6.05
N GLN A 351 19.99 -24.36 6.18
CA GLN A 351 21.24 -23.76 6.63
C GLN A 351 22.03 -23.24 5.43
N ASP A 352 22.57 -22.03 5.54
CA ASP A 352 23.55 -21.45 4.61
C ASP A 352 24.91 -21.38 5.32
N ASP A 353 25.80 -22.29 4.94
CA ASP A 353 27.12 -22.47 5.57
C ASP A 353 28.07 -21.31 5.24
N GLU A 354 27.93 -20.69 4.07
CA GLU A 354 28.83 -19.62 3.63
C GLU A 354 28.57 -18.31 4.40
N ASN A 355 27.31 -18.07 4.73
CA ASN A 355 26.87 -16.82 5.35
C ASN A 355 26.51 -16.97 6.84
N GLU A 356 26.77 -18.14 7.44
CA GLU A 356 26.43 -18.47 8.84
C GLU A 356 24.97 -18.13 9.22
N CYS A 357 24.06 -18.27 8.27
CA CYS A 357 22.66 -17.87 8.42
C CYS A 357 21.71 -19.04 8.12
N PHE A 358 20.44 -18.89 8.47
CA PHE A 358 19.42 -19.91 8.20
C PHE A 358 18.13 -19.30 7.65
N SER A 359 17.30 -20.18 7.08
CA SER A 359 15.96 -19.85 6.59
C SER A 359 14.94 -20.83 7.17
N LEU A 360 13.73 -20.35 7.46
CA LEU A 360 12.59 -21.11 7.95
C LEU A 360 11.39 -20.94 6.99
N ASP A 361 10.74 -22.04 6.64
CA ASP A 361 9.38 -22.06 6.07
C ASP A 361 8.47 -22.73 7.09
N ILE A 362 7.46 -21.99 7.56
CA ILE A 362 6.58 -22.38 8.66
C ILE A 362 5.13 -22.38 8.17
N LYS A 363 4.46 -23.54 8.29
CA LYS A 363 3.09 -23.78 7.82
C LYS A 363 2.20 -24.43 8.88
#